data_AF-A0A814DGI0-F1
#
_entry.id   AF-A0A814DGI0-F1
#
_cell.length_a   1.000
_cell.length_b   1.000
_cell.length_c   1.000
_cell.angle_alpha   90.00
_cell.angle_beta   90.00
_cell.angle_gamma   90.00
#
_symmetry.space_group_name_H-M   'P 1'
#
loop_
_entity.id
_entity.type
_entity.pdbx_description
1 polymer ?
#
loop_
_entity_poly.entity_id
_entity_poly.type
_entity_poly.pdbx_seq_one_letter_code
_entity_poly.pdbx_strand_id
1 'polypeptide(L)'
;MLILKIILISTLAMSGSGFNCRNRSLEYFGCNEELNEQIALYFQISQFYLSLSVHYGSNEISLSGFSKFFKESWLKKLKIAEKLINYASKRGAKIEIPSTEKLNTTLWCQTNICQNLEQISKLENKNDDQLHKLAKCATFKNNTQFASIIERKFMRDQFKISTYLENLLTKIERNTLEFAANGTRISTCDGYKLSLVD
;
A
#
# COMPACT_ATOMS: atom_id res chain seq x y z
N MET A 1 55.15 -29.24 36.49
CA MET A 1 53.97 -30.03 36.90
C MET A 1 53.17 -29.20 37.89
N LEU A 2 51.98 -28.69 37.64
CA LEU A 2 51.07 -28.82 36.51
C LEU A 2 50.15 -27.58 36.62
N ILE A 3 50.45 -26.54 35.86
CA ILE A 3 49.52 -25.43 35.59
C ILE A 3 48.47 -26.02 34.65
N LEU A 4 47.47 -26.72 35.19
CA LEU A 4 46.41 -27.37 34.42
C LEU A 4 45.23 -27.74 35.33
N LYS A 5 44.62 -26.73 35.96
CA LYS A 5 43.24 -26.79 36.47
C LYS A 5 42.44 -25.54 36.09
N ILE A 6 42.80 -24.94 34.96
CA ILE A 6 41.94 -24.02 34.23
C ILE A 6 41.42 -24.86 33.06
N ILE A 7 40.12 -24.78 32.78
CA ILE A 7 39.38 -25.50 31.72
C ILE A 7 38.87 -26.89 32.16
N LEU A 8 37.73 -26.92 32.85
CA LEU A 8 36.68 -27.96 32.68
C LEU A 8 35.42 -27.61 33.49
N ILE A 9 34.97 -26.36 33.46
CA ILE A 9 33.52 -26.14 33.50
C ILE A 9 33.10 -26.31 32.05
N SER A 10 32.76 -27.56 31.73
CA SER A 10 32.11 -27.96 30.50
C SER A 10 31.06 -26.92 30.17
N THR A 11 31.24 -26.22 29.05
CA THR A 11 30.16 -25.66 28.28
C THR A 11 29.16 -26.78 28.03
N LEU A 12 28.18 -26.92 28.91
CA LEU A 12 26.85 -27.33 28.52
C LEU A 12 26.43 -26.28 27.50
N ALA A 13 26.85 -26.48 26.25
CA ALA A 13 26.09 -26.01 25.12
C ALA A 13 24.69 -26.54 25.40
N MET A 14 23.84 -25.66 25.93
CA MET A 14 22.42 -25.86 25.82
C MET A 14 22.20 -25.91 24.32
N SER A 15 22.18 -27.13 23.78
CA SER A 15 21.48 -27.42 22.54
C SER A 15 20.03 -27.14 22.86
N GLY A 16 19.69 -25.85 22.91
CA GLY A 16 18.32 -25.42 22.78
C GLY A 16 17.89 -26.02 21.46
N SER A 17 17.14 -27.11 21.54
CA SER A 17 16.30 -27.54 20.44
C SER A 17 15.41 -26.33 20.15
N GLY A 18 15.87 -25.47 19.24
CA GLY A 18 15.26 -24.18 18.97
C GLY A 18 13.79 -24.43 18.67
N PHE A 19 12.92 -23.57 19.21
CA PHE A 19 11.51 -23.60 18.86
C PHE A 19 11.39 -23.54 17.34
N ASN A 20 11.06 -24.66 16.70
CA ASN A 20 10.97 -24.75 15.26
C ASN A 20 9.52 -24.49 14.85
N CYS A 21 9.28 -23.34 14.24
CA CYS A 21 7.95 -22.97 13.73
C CYS A 21 7.53 -23.95 12.63
N ARG A 22 6.66 -24.91 12.97
CA ARG A 22 6.12 -25.86 12.01
C ARG A 22 4.85 -25.31 11.37
N ASN A 23 4.85 -25.15 10.05
CA ASN A 23 3.63 -24.88 9.32
C ASN A 23 2.69 -26.08 9.43
N ARG A 24 1.47 -25.86 9.94
CA ARG A 24 0.42 -26.88 10.09
C ARG A 24 -0.66 -26.77 9.00
N SER A 25 -0.50 -25.86 8.04
CA SER A 25 -1.45 -25.76 6.93
C SER A 25 -1.46 -27.05 6.13
N LEU A 26 -2.66 -27.49 5.74
CA LEU A 26 -2.87 -28.67 4.91
C LEU A 26 -2.38 -28.46 3.48
N GLU A 27 -2.20 -27.20 3.07
CA GLU A 27 -1.83 -26.82 1.72
C GLU A 27 -0.59 -25.92 1.73
N TYR A 28 0.27 -26.11 0.71
CA TYR A 28 1.39 -25.23 0.42
C TYR A 28 0.89 -23.95 -0.26
N PHE A 29 1.17 -22.79 0.33
CA PHE A 29 0.63 -21.51 -0.16
C PHE A 29 1.19 -21.11 -1.55
N GLY A 30 2.48 -21.33 -1.79
CA GLY A 30 3.10 -21.25 -3.12
C GLY A 30 3.43 -19.87 -3.71
N CYS A 31 2.90 -18.78 -3.15
CA CYS A 31 3.06 -17.41 -3.66
C CYS A 31 3.48 -16.42 -2.57
N ASN A 32 4.38 -16.83 -1.67
CA ASN A 32 4.76 -15.99 -0.53
C ASN A 32 5.47 -14.70 -0.96
N GLU A 33 6.29 -14.77 -2.01
CA GLU A 33 7.04 -13.61 -2.53
C GLU A 33 6.07 -12.56 -3.08
N GLU A 34 5.23 -12.92 -4.04
CA GLU A 34 4.26 -11.98 -4.63
C GLU A 34 3.26 -11.46 -3.61
N LEU A 35 2.91 -12.29 -2.61
CA LEU A 35 2.07 -11.88 -1.48
C LEU A 35 2.76 -10.81 -0.63
N ASN A 36 4.02 -11.02 -0.25
CA ASN A 36 4.76 -10.07 0.59
C ASN A 36 5.00 -8.75 -0.16
N GLU A 37 5.30 -8.80 -1.46
CA GLU A 37 5.37 -7.62 -2.32
C GLU A 37 4.03 -6.87 -2.37
N GLN A 38 2.91 -7.60 -2.53
CA GLN A 38 1.57 -7.03 -2.55
C GLN A 38 1.22 -6.35 -1.21
N ILE A 39 1.58 -6.98 -0.09
CA ILE A 39 1.39 -6.41 1.25
C ILE A 39 2.23 -5.14 1.41
N ALA A 40 3.52 -5.19 1.06
CA ALA A 40 4.42 -4.05 1.13
C ALA A 40 3.89 -2.85 0.33
N LEU A 41 3.36 -3.11 -0.86
CA LEU A 41 2.80 -2.08 -1.73
C LEU A 41 1.54 -1.44 -1.12
N TYR A 42 0.67 -2.20 -0.44
CA TYR A 42 -0.45 -1.62 0.30
C TYR A 42 0.01 -0.69 1.43
N PHE A 43 1.06 -1.06 2.17
CA PHE A 43 1.61 -0.19 3.21
C PHE A 43 2.22 1.08 2.63
N GLN A 44 3.02 0.97 1.56
CA GLN A 44 3.59 2.12 0.85
C GLN A 44 2.51 3.10 0.37
N ILE A 45 1.47 2.58 -0.31
CA ILE A 45 0.34 3.39 -0.80
C ILE A 45 -0.41 4.04 0.37
N SER A 46 -0.63 3.29 1.46
CA SER A 46 -1.30 3.81 2.65
C SER A 46 -0.51 5.00 3.23
N GLN A 47 0.81 4.90 3.33
CA GLN A 47 1.65 5.96 3.86
C GLN A 47 1.64 7.19 2.94
N PHE A 48 1.60 6.97 1.62
CA PHE A 48 1.46 8.05 0.65
C PHE A 48 0.16 8.82 0.84
N TYR A 49 -0.98 8.11 0.95
CA TYR A 49 -2.28 8.72 1.27
C TYR A 49 -2.25 9.49 2.59
N LEU A 50 -1.64 8.94 3.64
CA LEU A 50 -1.49 9.64 4.91
C LEU A 50 -0.69 10.94 4.76
N SER A 51 0.38 10.93 3.97
CA SER A 51 1.19 12.12 3.74
C SER A 51 0.42 13.23 3.04
N LEU A 52 -0.40 12.89 2.04
CA LEU A 52 -1.29 13.84 1.37
C LEU A 52 -2.37 14.36 2.32
N SER A 53 -2.94 13.49 3.15
CA SER A 53 -3.94 13.90 4.14
C SER A 53 -3.41 14.98 5.09
N VAL A 54 -2.19 14.79 5.60
CA VAL A 54 -1.51 15.78 6.46
C VAL A 54 -1.22 17.07 5.70
N HIS A 55 -0.70 16.97 4.47
CA HIS A 55 -0.38 18.14 3.65
C HIS A 55 -1.61 19.01 3.37
N TYR A 56 -2.70 18.43 2.86
CA TYR A 56 -3.93 19.18 2.54
C TYR A 56 -4.70 19.64 3.78
N GLY A 57 -4.48 18.99 4.93
CA GLY A 57 -5.07 19.40 6.21
C GLY A 57 -4.25 20.47 6.96
N SER A 58 -3.05 20.81 6.48
CA SER A 58 -2.23 21.86 7.08
C SER A 58 -2.90 23.23 6.98
N ASN A 59 -2.55 24.15 7.89
CA ASN A 59 -3.02 25.53 7.85
C ASN A 59 -2.53 26.29 6.59
N GLU A 60 -1.39 25.90 6.02
CA GLU A 60 -0.83 26.49 4.80
C GLU A 60 -1.70 26.23 3.56
N ILE A 61 -2.36 25.06 3.50
CA ILE A 61 -3.17 24.63 2.33
C ILE A 61 -4.67 24.67 2.63
N SER A 62 -5.09 24.26 3.83
CA SER A 62 -6.46 24.32 4.34
C SER A 62 -7.55 23.68 3.47
N LEU A 63 -7.21 22.62 2.72
CA LEU A 63 -8.13 21.83 1.88
C LEU A 63 -8.68 20.62 2.63
N SER A 64 -9.54 20.88 3.63
CA SER A 64 -10.06 19.87 4.56
C SER A 64 -10.81 18.69 3.90
N GLY A 65 -11.54 18.95 2.81
CA GLY A 65 -12.22 17.90 2.03
C GLY A 65 -11.25 16.88 1.44
N PHE A 66 -10.15 17.35 0.84
CA PHE A 66 -9.08 16.49 0.35
C PHE A 66 -8.35 15.78 1.49
N SER A 67 -8.07 16.47 2.59
CA SER A 67 -7.48 15.87 3.78
C SER A 67 -8.30 14.67 4.30
N LYS A 68 -9.63 14.83 4.40
CA LYS A 68 -10.57 13.78 4.80
C LYS A 68 -10.55 12.61 3.81
N PHE A 69 -10.68 12.88 2.52
CA PHE A 69 -10.65 11.86 1.48
C PHE A 69 -9.38 10.99 1.55
N PHE A 70 -8.21 11.61 1.66
CA PHE A 70 -6.95 10.89 1.73
C PHE A 70 -6.78 10.12 3.05
N LYS A 71 -7.30 10.65 4.16
CA LYS A 71 -7.33 9.93 5.45
C LYS A 71 -8.16 8.65 5.37
N GLU A 72 -9.35 8.73 4.77
CA GLU A 72 -10.22 7.57 4.58
C GLU A 72 -9.58 6.53 3.65
N SER A 73 -8.91 7.00 2.60
CA SER A 73 -8.17 6.14 1.66
C SER A 73 -7.00 5.41 2.32
N TRP A 74 -6.24 6.11 3.19
CA TRP A 74 -5.21 5.51 4.03
C TRP A 74 -5.77 4.38 4.90
N LEU A 75 -6.82 4.64 5.67
CA LEU A 75 -7.48 3.65 6.52
C LEU A 75 -8.01 2.45 5.71
N LYS A 76 -8.57 2.70 4.54
CA LYS A 76 -9.06 1.66 3.64
C LYS A 76 -7.93 0.74 3.18
N LYS A 77 -6.76 1.29 2.81
CA LYS A 77 -5.61 0.49 2.37
C LYS A 77 -5.02 -0.35 3.51
N LEU A 78 -4.92 0.19 4.72
CA LEU A 78 -4.53 -0.58 5.91
C LEU A 78 -5.48 -1.77 6.15
N LYS A 79 -6.81 -1.52 6.10
CA LYS A 79 -7.82 -2.58 6.26
C LYS A 79 -7.74 -3.65 5.17
N ILE A 80 -7.33 -3.29 3.95
CA ILE A 80 -7.11 -4.24 2.86
C ILE A 80 -5.86 -5.09 3.14
N ALA A 81 -4.74 -4.47 3.53
CA ALA A 81 -3.52 -5.17 3.89
C ALA A 81 -3.76 -6.16 5.04
N GLU A 82 -4.45 -5.74 6.10
CA GLU A 82 -4.79 -6.57 7.25
C GLU A 82 -5.65 -7.77 6.84
N LYS A 83 -6.65 -7.57 5.97
CA LYS A 83 -7.48 -8.66 5.44
C LYS A 83 -6.66 -9.69 4.66
N LEU A 84 -5.71 -9.23 3.84
CA LEU A 84 -4.84 -10.11 3.05
C LEU A 84 -3.88 -10.90 3.95
N ILE A 85 -3.26 -10.22 4.92
CA ILE A 85 -2.41 -10.82 5.95
C ILE A 85 -3.18 -11.91 6.71
N ASN A 86 -4.34 -11.57 7.28
CA ASN A 86 -5.15 -12.49 8.05
C ASN A 86 -5.60 -13.71 7.22
N TYR A 87 -5.97 -13.49 5.95
CA TYR A 87 -6.35 -14.58 5.06
C TYR A 87 -5.15 -15.52 4.79
N ALA A 88 -4.01 -14.96 4.42
CA ALA A 88 -2.84 -15.73 4.01
C ALA A 88 -2.15 -16.44 5.19
N SER A 89 -2.01 -15.77 6.34
CA SER A 89 -1.47 -16.38 7.57
C SER A 89 -2.28 -17.58 8.02
N LYS A 90 -3.63 -17.50 7.98
CA LYS A 90 -4.51 -18.64 8.32
C LYS A 90 -4.31 -19.85 7.41
N ARG A 91 -3.83 -19.63 6.18
CA ARG A 91 -3.52 -20.68 5.20
C ARG A 91 -2.04 -21.06 5.15
N GLY A 92 -1.25 -20.62 6.13
CA GLY A 92 0.16 -21.00 6.27
C GLY A 92 1.12 -20.26 5.34
N ALA A 93 0.73 -19.09 4.82
CA ALA A 93 1.67 -18.21 4.14
C ALA A 93 2.73 -17.69 5.11
N LYS A 94 3.96 -17.52 4.62
CA LYS A 94 5.04 -16.88 5.37
C LYS A 94 5.01 -15.38 5.07
N ILE A 95 4.56 -14.61 6.05
CA ILE A 95 4.43 -13.15 5.92
C ILE A 95 5.63 -12.46 6.52
N GLU A 96 6.17 -11.50 5.76
CA GLU A 96 7.22 -10.61 6.20
C GLU A 96 6.63 -9.25 6.55
N ILE A 97 7.14 -8.63 7.62
CA ILE A 97 6.72 -7.28 7.99
C ILE A 97 7.42 -6.32 7.03
N PRO A 98 6.68 -5.54 6.22
CA PRO A 98 7.30 -4.67 5.24
C PRO A 98 7.96 -3.47 5.93
N SER A 99 9.15 -3.12 5.45
CA SER A 99 9.77 -1.83 5.74
C SER A 99 9.24 -0.80 4.75
N THR A 100 8.83 0.38 5.25
CA THR A 100 8.38 1.47 4.41
C THR A 100 9.40 2.60 4.42
N GLU A 101 9.82 3.04 3.24
CA GLU A 101 10.73 4.18 3.11
C GLU A 101 10.07 5.48 3.59
N LYS A 102 10.89 6.37 4.17
CA LYS A 102 10.42 7.70 4.55
C LYS A 102 10.07 8.49 3.30
N LEU A 103 8.83 8.94 3.20
CA LEU A 103 8.40 9.83 2.12
C LEU A 103 9.03 11.22 2.26
N ASN A 104 9.46 11.79 1.14
CA ASN A 104 9.95 13.16 1.09
C ASN A 104 8.77 14.15 0.96
N THR A 105 8.21 14.56 2.10
CA THR A 105 7.01 15.39 2.15
C THR A 105 7.24 16.87 1.83
N THR A 106 8.50 17.32 1.70
CA THR A 106 8.79 18.73 1.36
C THR A 106 8.41 19.07 -0.08
N LEU A 107 8.21 18.06 -0.93
CA LEU A 107 7.84 18.23 -2.33
C LEU A 107 6.36 18.62 -2.49
N TRP A 108 5.49 18.38 -1.51
CA TRP A 108 4.05 18.58 -1.69
C TRP A 108 3.68 20.04 -1.96
N CYS A 109 4.31 21.00 -1.29
CA CYS A 109 4.08 22.43 -1.53
C CYS A 109 4.60 22.92 -2.90
N GLN A 110 5.40 22.11 -3.60
CA GLN A 110 5.91 22.41 -4.95
C GLN A 110 5.02 21.81 -6.06
N THR A 111 3.96 21.10 -5.68
CA THR A 111 3.09 20.35 -6.59
C THR A 111 1.64 20.77 -6.44
N ASN A 112 0.89 20.76 -7.53
CA ASN A 112 -0.56 20.96 -7.49
C ASN A 112 -1.31 19.64 -7.27
N ILE A 113 -2.63 19.71 -7.07
CA ILE A 113 -3.39 18.50 -6.71
C ILE A 113 -3.45 17.46 -7.83
N CYS A 114 -3.48 17.90 -9.09
CA CYS A 114 -3.47 16.99 -10.23
C CYS A 114 -2.17 16.20 -10.27
N GLN A 115 -1.01 16.85 -10.08
CA GLN A 115 0.28 16.17 -10.00
C GLN A 115 0.34 15.16 -8.84
N ASN A 116 -0.22 15.51 -7.68
CA ASN A 116 -0.30 14.61 -6.54
C ASN A 116 -1.23 13.41 -6.80
N LEU A 117 -2.35 13.63 -7.48
CA LEU A 117 -3.26 12.57 -7.92
C LEU A 117 -2.62 11.67 -8.97
N GLU A 118 -1.86 12.21 -9.91
CA GLU A 118 -1.11 11.41 -10.89
C GLU A 118 -0.06 10.54 -10.22
N GLN A 119 0.65 11.05 -9.20
CA GLN A 119 1.63 10.27 -8.46
C GLN A 119 0.99 9.10 -7.71
N ILE A 120 -0.13 9.32 -7.01
CA ILE A 120 -0.84 8.22 -6.34
C ILE A 120 -1.46 7.25 -7.35
N SER A 121 -1.99 7.72 -8.48
CA SER A 121 -2.48 6.87 -9.56
C SER A 121 -1.39 5.96 -10.12
N LYS A 122 -0.14 6.45 -10.26
CA LYS A 122 1.01 5.60 -10.66
C LYS A 122 1.27 4.49 -9.65
N LEU A 123 1.16 4.76 -8.34
CA LEU A 123 1.30 3.72 -7.31
C LEU A 123 0.12 2.73 -7.33
N GLU A 124 -1.09 3.23 -7.55
CA GLU A 124 -2.30 2.40 -7.65
C GLU A 124 -2.28 1.49 -8.87
N ASN A 125 -1.73 1.95 -10.00
CA ASN A 125 -1.53 1.11 -11.19
C ASN A 125 -0.49 0.02 -10.94
N LYS A 126 0.63 0.34 -10.27
CA LYS A 126 1.60 -0.69 -9.83
C LYS A 126 0.94 -1.73 -8.93
N ASN A 127 -0.01 -1.31 -8.09
CA ASN A 127 -0.77 -2.20 -7.22
C ASN A 127 -1.75 -3.09 -7.98
N ASP A 128 -2.36 -2.59 -9.05
CA ASP A 128 -3.16 -3.41 -9.96
C ASP A 128 -2.30 -4.46 -10.69
N ASP A 129 -1.15 -4.04 -11.23
CA ASP A 129 -0.18 -4.94 -11.87
C ASP A 129 0.29 -6.05 -10.92
N GLN A 130 0.58 -5.70 -9.66
CA GLN A 130 1.02 -6.65 -8.65
C GLN A 130 -0.12 -7.62 -8.26
N LEU A 131 -1.36 -7.15 -8.16
CA LEU A 131 -2.52 -8.02 -7.94
C LEU A 131 -2.66 -9.02 -9.08
N HIS A 132 -2.45 -8.60 -10.32
CA HIS A 132 -2.45 -9.49 -11.49
C HIS A 132 -1.34 -10.54 -11.42
N LYS A 133 -0.14 -10.18 -10.99
CA LYS A 133 0.94 -11.17 -10.76
C LYS A 133 0.58 -12.16 -9.66
N LEU A 134 0.05 -11.68 -8.53
CA LEU A 134 -0.35 -12.53 -7.41
C LEU A 134 -1.47 -13.51 -7.81
N ALA A 135 -2.47 -13.05 -8.57
CA ALA A 135 -3.52 -13.91 -9.11
C ALA A 135 -2.95 -14.98 -10.07
N LYS A 136 -2.05 -14.59 -10.98
CA LYS A 136 -1.38 -15.52 -11.89
C LYS A 136 -0.59 -16.58 -11.13
N CYS A 137 0.17 -16.19 -10.09
CA CYS A 137 0.87 -17.14 -9.24
C CYS A 137 -0.12 -18.11 -8.57
N ALA A 138 -1.20 -17.59 -7.96
CA ALA A 138 -2.18 -18.42 -7.28
C ALA A 138 -2.81 -19.46 -8.22
N THR A 139 -3.17 -19.04 -9.44
CA THR A 139 -3.68 -19.93 -10.49
C THR A 139 -2.63 -20.97 -10.91
N PHE A 140 -1.39 -20.56 -11.15
CA PHE A 140 -0.30 -21.46 -11.54
C PHE A 140 0.01 -22.52 -10.46
N LYS A 141 -0.10 -22.14 -9.17
CA LYS A 141 0.08 -23.05 -8.04
C LYS A 141 -1.17 -23.89 -7.73
N ASN A 142 -2.20 -23.84 -8.58
CA ASN A 142 -3.49 -24.51 -8.39
C ASN A 142 -4.20 -24.14 -7.07
N ASN A 143 -3.91 -22.96 -6.52
CA ASN A 143 -4.58 -22.45 -5.33
C ASN A 143 -5.86 -21.70 -5.74
N THR A 144 -6.85 -22.46 -6.21
CA THR A 144 -8.09 -21.93 -6.81
C THR A 144 -8.86 -21.00 -5.90
N GLN A 145 -8.94 -21.32 -4.59
CA GLN A 145 -9.60 -20.47 -3.61
C GLN A 145 -8.87 -19.13 -3.43
N PHE A 146 -7.54 -19.13 -3.46
CA PHE A 146 -6.76 -17.89 -3.33
C PHE A 146 -6.87 -17.04 -4.60
N ALA A 147 -6.75 -17.64 -5.79
CA ALA A 147 -6.96 -16.93 -7.05
C ALA A 147 -8.36 -16.27 -7.08
N SER A 148 -9.40 -17.03 -6.70
CA SER A 148 -10.77 -16.52 -6.68
C SER A 148 -10.97 -15.33 -5.74
N ILE A 149 -10.37 -15.33 -4.54
CA ILE A 149 -10.52 -14.19 -3.62
C ILE A 149 -9.78 -12.95 -4.13
N ILE A 150 -8.60 -13.12 -4.74
CA ILE A 150 -7.86 -12.01 -5.36
C ILE A 150 -8.70 -11.36 -6.45
N GLU A 151 -9.23 -12.15 -7.38
CA GLU A 151 -10.03 -11.65 -8.51
C GLU A 151 -11.37 -11.06 -8.07
N ARG A 152 -12.13 -11.76 -7.23
CA ARG A 152 -13.50 -11.36 -6.89
C ARG A 152 -13.57 -10.22 -5.89
N LYS A 153 -12.56 -10.06 -5.04
CA LYS A 153 -12.57 -9.06 -3.96
C LYS A 153 -11.54 -7.98 -4.21
N PHE A 154 -10.26 -8.33 -4.25
CA PHE A 154 -9.18 -7.35 -4.25
C PHE A 154 -9.09 -6.59 -5.57
N MET A 155 -9.13 -7.28 -6.73
CA MET A 155 -9.13 -6.63 -8.04
C MET A 155 -10.38 -5.78 -8.28
N ARG A 156 -11.56 -6.25 -7.86
CA ARG A 156 -12.80 -5.45 -7.97
C ARG A 156 -12.76 -4.18 -7.13
N ASP A 157 -12.24 -4.27 -5.91
CA ASP A 157 -12.06 -3.11 -5.04
C ASP A 157 -11.00 -2.16 -5.61
N GLN A 158 -9.96 -2.69 -6.25
CA GLN A 158 -8.93 -1.90 -6.92
C GLN A 158 -9.46 -1.12 -8.12
N PHE A 159 -10.25 -1.77 -8.99
CA PHE A 159 -10.88 -1.10 -10.12
C PHE A 159 -11.71 0.11 -9.69
N LYS A 160 -12.50 -0.03 -8.62
CA LYS A 160 -13.30 1.08 -8.07
C LYS A 160 -12.43 2.26 -7.59
N ILE A 161 -11.26 1.98 -7.02
CA ILE A 161 -10.33 3.01 -6.57
C ILE A 161 -9.73 3.74 -7.78
N SER A 162 -9.26 2.99 -8.78
CA SER A 162 -8.70 3.57 -10.01
C SER A 162 -9.71 4.50 -10.70
N THR A 163 -10.93 4.00 -10.96
CA THR A 163 -12.00 4.81 -11.56
C THR A 163 -12.36 6.04 -10.73
N TYR A 164 -12.34 5.94 -9.39
CA TYR A 164 -12.62 7.10 -8.55
C TYR A 164 -11.54 8.18 -8.70
N LEU A 165 -10.25 7.79 -8.71
CA LEU A 165 -9.14 8.73 -8.87
C LEU A 165 -9.15 9.40 -10.25
N GLU A 166 -9.40 8.65 -11.31
CA GLU A 166 -9.52 9.19 -12.68
C GLU A 166 -10.68 10.19 -12.80
N ASN A 167 -11.82 9.84 -12.22
CA ASN A 167 -12.98 10.74 -12.18
C ASN A 167 -12.71 11.99 -11.34
N LEU A 168 -11.99 11.85 -10.22
CA LEU A 168 -11.62 12.98 -9.38
C LEU A 168 -10.68 13.94 -10.11
N LEU A 169 -9.66 13.41 -10.81
CA LEU A 169 -8.76 14.20 -11.64
C LEU A 169 -9.54 14.97 -12.71
N THR A 170 -10.41 14.28 -13.45
CA THR A 170 -11.27 14.89 -14.47
C THR A 170 -12.16 16.00 -13.88
N LYS A 171 -12.75 15.77 -12.69
CA LYS A 171 -13.57 16.78 -12.00
C LYS A 171 -12.77 18.01 -11.62
N ILE A 172 -11.55 17.82 -11.10
CA ILE A 172 -10.67 18.94 -10.74
C ILE A 172 -10.35 19.75 -11.98
N GLU A 173 -9.82 19.10 -13.02
CA GLU A 173 -9.41 19.78 -14.25
C GLU A 173 -10.51 20.63 -14.87
N ARG A 174 -11.75 20.11 -14.88
CA ARG A 174 -12.91 20.82 -15.44
C ARG A 174 -13.36 22.00 -14.59
N ASN A 175 -13.26 21.91 -13.26
CA ASN A 175 -13.70 22.96 -12.35
C ASN A 175 -12.66 24.07 -12.17
N THR A 176 -11.39 23.80 -12.48
CA THR A 176 -10.29 24.75 -12.34
C THR A 176 -9.84 25.35 -13.67
N LEU A 177 -10.67 25.32 -14.72
CA LEU A 177 -10.36 25.94 -16.01
C LEU A 177 -10.36 27.47 -15.91
N GLU A 178 -9.27 28.07 -16.37
CA GLU A 178 -9.08 29.52 -16.49
C GLU A 178 -8.56 29.88 -17.88
N PHE A 179 -8.75 31.14 -18.30
CA PHE A 179 -8.25 31.63 -19.58
C PHE A 179 -6.81 32.12 -19.42
N ALA A 180 -5.89 31.52 -20.18
CA ALA A 180 -4.53 32.00 -20.31
C ALA A 180 -4.47 33.26 -21.21
N ALA A 181 -3.37 34.00 -21.13
CA ALA A 181 -3.17 35.25 -21.87
C ALA A 181 -3.27 35.10 -23.40
N ASN A 182 -3.04 33.90 -23.93
CA ASN A 182 -3.17 33.55 -25.35
C ASN A 182 -4.59 33.08 -25.73
N GLY A 183 -5.57 33.16 -24.82
CA GLY A 183 -6.95 32.74 -25.05
C GLY A 183 -7.22 31.24 -24.89
N THR A 184 -6.21 30.41 -24.60
CA THR A 184 -6.43 28.98 -24.34
C THR A 184 -6.99 28.77 -22.93
N ARG A 185 -7.76 27.69 -22.73
CA ARG A 185 -8.21 27.27 -21.40
C ARG A 185 -7.19 26.34 -20.79
N ILE A 186 -6.72 26.66 -19.58
CA ILE A 186 -5.77 25.85 -18.83
C ILE A 186 -6.35 25.60 -17.43
N SER A 187 -6.25 24.37 -16.96
CA SER A 187 -6.64 24.03 -15.59
C SER A 187 -5.55 24.48 -14.60
N THR A 188 -5.91 25.21 -13.55
CA THR A 188 -4.97 25.58 -12.48
C THR A 188 -4.67 24.42 -11.53
N CYS A 189 -5.55 23.41 -11.46
CA CYS A 189 -5.41 22.26 -10.56
C CYS A 189 -5.18 22.68 -9.10
N ASP A 190 -5.82 23.78 -8.67
CA ASP A 190 -5.66 24.32 -7.33
C ASP A 190 -6.60 23.66 -6.30
N GLY A 191 -7.65 22.98 -6.76
CA GLY A 191 -8.64 22.30 -5.92
C GLY A 191 -9.57 23.22 -5.14
N TYR A 192 -9.38 24.55 -5.16
CA TYR A 192 -10.16 25.50 -4.35
C TYR A 192 -11.62 25.60 -4.78
N LYS A 193 -11.91 25.33 -6.06
CA LYS A 193 -13.27 25.34 -6.62
C LYS A 193 -14.04 24.03 -6.39
N LEU A 194 -13.48 23.06 -5.66
CA LEU A 194 -14.16 21.81 -5.31
C LEU A 194 -14.61 21.78 -3.85
N SER A 195 -15.90 21.56 -3.63
CA SER A 195 -16.36 20.95 -2.38
C SER A 195 -16.27 19.42 -2.52
N LEU A 196 -15.33 18.80 -1.81
CA LEU A 196 -15.34 17.34 -1.58
C LEU A 196 -16.16 16.95 -0.35
N VAL A 197 -17.00 17.85 0.12
CA VAL A 197 -17.93 17.60 1.22
C VAL A 197 -19.26 17.20 0.60
N ASP A 198 -19.45 15.90 0.46
CA ASP A 198 -20.73 15.19 0.59
C ASP A 198 -20.46 13.86 1.29
#